data_AF-A0A526YE42-F1
#
_entry.id   AF-A0A526YE42-F1
#
_cell.length_a   1.000
_cell.length_b   1.000
_cell.length_c   1.000
_cell.angle_alpha   90.00
_cell.angle_beta   90.00
_cell.angle_gamma   90.00
#
_symmetry.space_group_name_H-M   'P 1'
#
loop_
_entity.id
_entity.type
_entity.pdbx_description
1 polymer ?
#
loop_
_entity_poly.entity_id
_entity_poly.type
_entity_poly.pdbx_seq_one_letter_code
_entity_poly.pdbx_strand_id
1 'polypeptide(L)' 'FWDILGLPPAGSRRLEELSAVVHPADWPKLAVSRKLASVTNYDVEIRVRRPDGHIRWVALRGREEKYDDRLQRLGV' A
#
# COMPACT_ATOMS: atom_id res chain seq x y z
N PHE A 1 -7.59 -6.89 -4.22
CA PHE A 1 -6.65 -6.09 -3.42
C PHE A 1 -7.12 -5.87 -1.99
N TRP A 2 -8.24 -5.15 -1.73
CA TRP A 2 -8.68 -4.83 -0.35
C TRP A 2 -8.86 -6.02 0.58
N ASP A 3 -9.32 -7.15 0.03
CA ASP A 3 -9.41 -8.41 0.76
C ASP A 3 -8.06 -8.87 1.35
N ILE A 4 -6.93 -8.64 0.67
CA ILE A 4 -5.58 -8.96 1.17
C ILE A 4 -5.26 -8.16 2.44
N LEU A 5 -5.76 -6.92 2.51
CA LEU A 5 -5.61 -6.02 3.64
C LEU A 5 -6.67 -6.25 4.73
N GLY A 6 -7.64 -7.14 4.51
CA GLY A 6 -8.76 -7.36 5.43
C GLY A 6 -9.74 -6.20 5.49
N LEU A 7 -9.82 -5.43 4.41
CA LEU A 7 -10.72 -4.30 4.28
C LEU A 7 -11.88 -4.64 3.34
N PRO A 8 -13.08 -4.11 3.59
CA PRO A 8 -14.18 -4.18 2.65
C PRO A 8 -13.78 -3.56 1.29
N PRO A 9 -14.33 -4.09 0.18
CA PRO A 9 -14.04 -3.56 -1.15
C PRO A 9 -14.43 -2.07 -1.25
N ALA A 10 -13.59 -1.30 -1.94
CA ALA A 10 -13.78 0.13 -2.19
C ALA A 10 -13.20 0.51 -3.56
N GLY A 11 -13.65 1.63 -4.16
CA GLY A 11 -13.02 2.15 -5.39
C GLY A 11 -11.64 2.75 -5.13
N SER A 12 -11.49 3.45 -4.02
CA SER A 12 -10.22 3.96 -3.51
C SER A 12 -10.31 4.14 -1.99
N ARG A 13 -9.15 4.19 -1.33
CA ARG A 13 -9.02 4.55 0.09
C ARG A 13 -7.89 5.54 0.24
N ARG A 14 -8.03 6.46 1.19
CA ARG A 14 -6.90 7.31 1.59
C ARG A 14 -5.85 6.45 2.27
N LEU A 15 -4.57 6.81 2.12
CA LEU A 15 -3.49 6.05 2.71
C LEU A 15 -3.71 5.89 4.22
N GLU A 16 -4.15 6.98 4.88
CA GLU A 16 -4.40 7.10 6.31
C GLU A 16 -5.42 6.07 6.84
N GLU A 17 -6.37 5.63 6.01
CA GLU A 17 -7.33 4.57 6.37
C GLU A 17 -6.65 3.22 6.60
N LEU A 18 -5.48 2.99 5.99
CA LEU A 18 -4.72 1.76 6.21
C LEU A 18 -4.11 1.69 7.61
N SER A 19 -4.01 2.80 8.34
CA SER A 19 -3.49 2.80 9.73
C SER A 19 -4.28 1.88 10.68
N ALA A 20 -5.56 1.64 10.37
CA ALA A 20 -6.43 0.75 11.13
C ALA A 20 -5.99 -0.73 11.05
N VAL A 21 -5.43 -1.14 9.91
CA VAL A 21 -5.05 -2.54 9.64
C VAL A 21 -3.54 -2.73 9.59
N VAL A 22 -2.74 -1.70 9.30
CA VAL A 22 -1.28 -1.80 9.26
C VAL A 22 -0.71 -1.76 10.67
N HIS A 23 0.34 -2.54 10.90
CA HIS A 23 1.06 -2.51 12.17
C HIS A 23 1.72 -1.13 12.39
N PRO A 24 1.60 -0.49 13.57
CA PRO A 24 2.08 0.88 13.79
C PRO A 24 3.57 1.08 13.44
N ALA A 25 4.41 0.07 13.73
CA ALA A 25 5.84 0.11 13.41
C ALA A 25 6.16 0.12 11.91
N ASP A 26 5.23 -0.26 11.04
CA ASP A 26 5.42 -0.25 9.58
C ASP A 26 4.87 1.03 8.93
N TRP A 27 4.16 1.88 9.68
CA TRP A 27 3.60 3.15 9.17
C TRP A 27 4.65 4.11 8.57
N PRO A 28 5.85 4.27 9.17
CA PRO A 28 6.88 5.12 8.58
C PRO A 28 7.31 4.66 7.17
N LYS A 29 7.28 3.35 6.89
CA LYS A 29 7.64 2.79 5.57
C LYS A 29 6.66 3.24 4.49
N LEU A 30 5.36 3.30 4.84
CA LEU A 30 4.30 3.78 3.95
C LEU A 30 4.42 5.29 3.69
N ALA A 31 4.70 6.09 4.72
CA ALA A 31 4.87 7.53 4.57
C ALA A 31 6.09 7.91 3.70
N VAL A 32 7.21 7.20 3.87
CA VAL A 32 8.44 7.41 3.07
C VAL A 32 8.20 7.06 1.61
N SER A 33 7.52 5.94 1.34
CA SER A 33 7.21 5.53 -0.03
C SER A 33 6.35 6.53 -0.81
N ARG A 34 5.37 7.17 -0.14
CA ARG A 34 4.51 8.18 -0.77
C ARG A 34 5.28 9.45 -1.14
N LYS A 35 6.32 9.80 -0.38
CA LYS A 35 7.20 10.95 -0.69
C LYS A 35 8.16 10.65 -1.85
N LEU A 36 8.60 9.41 -1.98
CA LEU A 36 9.47 8.95 -3.05
C LEU A 36 8.71 8.65 -4.36
N ALA A 37 7.38 8.80 -4.39
CA ALA A 37 6.55 8.49 -5.56
C ALA A 37 6.94 9.25 -6.85
N SER A 38 7.73 10.34 -6.76
CA SER A 38 8.30 10.99 -7.95
C SER A 38 9.42 10.18 -8.63
N VAL A 39 9.94 9.14 -7.97
CA VAL A 39 10.98 8.24 -8.46
C VAL A 39 10.59 6.79 -8.17
N THR A 40 9.90 6.19 -9.15
CA THR A 40 10.16 4.84 -9.66
C THR A 40 10.23 3.71 -8.61
N ASN A 41 9.14 2.95 -8.51
CA ASN A 41 9.02 1.65 -7.83
C ASN A 41 8.90 1.72 -6.29
N TYR A 42 7.67 1.61 -5.82
CA TYR A 42 7.37 1.22 -4.45
C TYR A 42 7.52 -0.30 -4.32
N ASP A 43 8.35 -0.76 -3.39
CA ASP A 43 8.46 -2.17 -2.97
C ASP A 43 8.70 -2.19 -1.46
N VAL A 44 7.67 -2.51 -0.69
CA VAL A 44 7.81 -2.66 0.76
C VAL A 44 7.01 -3.85 1.27
N GLU A 45 7.47 -4.43 2.36
CA GLU A 45 6.72 -5.42 3.12
C GLU A 45 6.19 -4.80 4.42
N ILE A 46 4.89 -4.99 4.64
CA ILE A 46 4.18 -4.52 5.83
C ILE A 46 3.45 -5.66 6.52
N ARG A 47 3.25 -5.51 7.83
CA ARG A 47 2.38 -6.37 8.62
C ARG A 47 0.96 -5.79 8.63
N VAL A 48 0.00 -6.62 8.24
CA VAL A 48 -1.44 -6.35 8.33
C VAL A 48 -2.01 -7.15 9.49
N ARG A 49 -2.65 -6.45 10.43
CA ARG A 49 -3.44 -6.98 11.53
C ARG A 49 -4.87 -7.18 11.03
N ARG A 50 -5.28 -8.45 10.96
CA ARG A 50 -6.66 -8.81 10.59
C ARG A 50 -7.60 -8.68 11.78
N PRO A 51 -8.92 -8.53 11.54
CA PRO A 51 -9.91 -8.50 12.62
C PRO A 51 -9.93 -9.75 13.50
N ASP A 52 -9.46 -10.89 12.98
CA ASP A 52 -9.33 -12.15 13.70
C ASP A 52 -8.08 -12.23 14.61
N GLY A 53 -7.26 -11.17 14.65
CA GLY A 53 -6.05 -11.08 15.46
C GLY A 53 -4.78 -11.63 14.80
N HIS A 54 -4.89 -12.27 13.63
CA HIS A 54 -3.72 -12.78 12.92
C HIS A 54 -2.96 -11.66 12.18
N ILE A 55 -1.64 -11.83 12.11
CA ILE A 55 -0.77 -10.96 11.32
C ILE A 55 -0.47 -11.63 9.98
N ARG A 56 -0.62 -10.88 8.89
CA ARG A 56 -0.14 -11.26 7.56
C ARG A 56 0.94 -10.32 7.09
N TRP A 57 1.96 -10.87 6.46
CA TRP A 57 2.95 -10.09 5.70
C TRP A 57 2.40 -9.84 4.30
N VAL A 58 2.42 -8.59 3.87
CA VAL A 58 1.95 -8.16 2.55
C VAL A 58 3.05 -7.35 1.90
N ALA A 59 3.53 -7.82 0.75
CA ALA A 59 4.36 -7.04 -0.14
C ALA A 59 3.47 -6.11 -0.95
N LEU A 60 3.73 -4.82 -0.89
CA LEU A 60 3.07 -3.82 -1.72
C LEU A 60 4.06 -3.36 -2.78
N ARG A 61 3.71 -3.57 -4.04
CA ARG A 61 4.58 -3.27 -5.18
C ARG A 61 3.85 -2.41 -6.19
N GLY A 62 4.41 -1.25 -6.49
CA GLY A 62 3.84 -0.34 -7.48
C GLY A 62 4.92 0.33 -8.29
N ARG A 63 4.77 0.33 -9.62
CA ARG A 63 5.63 1.09 -10.53
C ARG A 63 4.81 2.19 -11.20
N GLU A 64 5.43 3.34 -11.38
CA GLU A 64 4.90 4.39 -12.24
C GLU A 64 5.68 4.33 -13.55
N GLU A 65 5.01 3.90 -14.62
CA GLU A 65 5.57 3.90 -15.96
C GLU A 65 5.01 5.12 -16.69
N LYS A 66 5.90 5.98 -17.19
CA LYS A 66 5.52 7.04 -18.14
C LYS A 66 5.30 6.40 -19.49
N TYR A 67 4.06 6.38 -19.96
CA TYR A 67 3.73 5.97 -21.32
C TYR A 67 3.06 7.15 -22.03
N ASP A 68 3.71 7.70 -23.05
CA ASP A 68 3.13 8.67 -23.99
C ASP A 68 2.44 9.87 -23.30
N ASP A 69 3.21 10.59 -22.45
CA ASP A 69 2.76 11.71 -21.60
C ASP A 69 1.61 11.42 -20.63
N ARG A 70 1.21 10.16 -20.45
CA ARG A 70 0.24 9.71 -19.45
C ARG A 70 0.91 8.86 -18.37
N LEU A 71 0.70 9.24 -17.11
CA LEU A 71 1.12 8.46 -15.95
C LEU A 71 0.17 7.27 -15.78
N GLN A 72 0.66 6.05 -16.02
CA GLN A 72 -0.04 4.83 -15.62
C GLN A 72 0.59 4.25 -14.35
N ARG A 73 -0.26 4.00 -13.36
CA ARG A 73 0.15 3.43 -12.06
C ARG A 73 -0.23 1.95 -12.04
N LEU A 74 0.77 1.08 -12.10
CA LEU A 74 0.59 -0.36 -12.06
C LEU A 74 1.10 -0.87 -10.71
N GLY A 75 0.22 -1.41 -9.88
CA GLY A 75 0.61 -1.98 -8.60
C GLY A 75 -0.51 -2.66 -7.84
N VAL A 76 -0.13 -3.62 -7.01
CA VAL A 76 -0.92 -4.24 -5.96
C VAL A 76 -0.20 -3.99 -4.65
#